data_AF-A0A412LIS8-F1
#
_entry.id   AF-A0A412LIS8-F1
#
_cell.length_a   1.000
_cell.length_b   1.000
_cell.length_c   1.000
_cell.angle_alpha   90.00
_cell.angle_beta   90.00
_cell.angle_gamma   90.00
#
_symmetry.space_group_name_H-M   'P 1'
#
loop_
_entity.id
_entity.type
_entity.pdbx_description
1 polymer ?
#
loop_
_entity_poly.entity_id
_entity_poly.type
_entity_poly.pdbx_seq_one_letter_code
_entity_poly.pdbx_strand_id
1 'polypeptide(L)'
;MYTTVTFMGRDVTANAEDELPIKNHLPADLGASFRTLNQWLNRGFAPKAKAVGYRMHPSVMARRTYVYFHESDVEDDCGHSPADSASYLNEKQVVQSALKQSTGSGGLTAIGMKGLMD
;
A
#
# COMPACT_ATOMS: atom_id res chain seq x y z
N MET A 1 20.31 7.76 4.61
CA MET A 1 20.23 7.43 6.05
C MET A 1 18.76 7.14 6.38
N TYR A 2 18.47 6.27 7.35
CA TYR A 2 17.08 5.91 7.69
C TYR A 2 16.75 6.37 9.11
N THR A 3 15.49 6.70 9.32
CA THR A 3 14.95 7.06 10.63
C THR A 3 13.66 6.28 10.90
N THR A 4 13.14 6.40 12.10
CA THR A 4 11.86 5.85 12.51
C THR A 4 10.87 6.98 12.70
N VAL A 5 9.70 6.88 12.08
CA VAL A 5 8.60 7.83 12.24
C VAL A 5 7.34 7.10 12.67
N THR A 6 6.48 7.76 13.44
CA THR A 6 5.16 7.23 13.76
C THR A 6 4.21 7.50 12.59
N PHE A 7 3.75 6.44 11.94
CA PHE A 7 2.83 6.48 10.81
C PHE A 7 1.61 5.60 11.10
N MET A 8 0.41 6.18 11.07
CA MET A 8 -0.84 5.52 11.46
C MET A 8 -0.76 4.83 12.84
N GLY A 9 -0.13 5.49 13.82
CA GLY A 9 0.00 4.98 15.18
C GLY A 9 1.01 3.84 15.35
N ARG A 10 1.87 3.60 14.35
CA ARG A 10 2.92 2.56 14.41
C ARG A 10 4.26 3.14 13.99
N ASP A 11 5.32 2.63 14.58
CA ASP A 11 6.68 3.01 14.22
C ASP A 11 7.10 2.31 12.93
N VAL A 12 7.47 3.09 11.92
CA VAL A 12 7.85 2.59 10.59
C VAL A 12 9.18 3.17 10.13
N THR A 13 9.85 2.44 9.24
CA THR A 13 11.09 2.92 8.61
C THR A 13 10.79 4.03 7.59
N ALA A 14 11.49 5.15 7.71
CA ALA A 14 11.41 6.29 6.82
C ALA A 14 12.79 6.74 6.33
N ASN A 15 12.80 7.52 5.25
CA ASN A 15 14.00 8.22 4.81
C ASN A 15 14.34 9.30 5.84
N ALA A 16 15.61 9.40 6.27
CA ALA A 16 16.02 10.41 7.25
C ALA A 16 16.05 11.84 6.70
N GLU A 17 16.10 12.03 5.38
CA GLU A 17 16.19 13.36 4.75
C GLU A 17 14.82 14.04 4.63
N ASP A 18 13.77 13.27 4.34
CA ASP A 18 12.42 13.78 4.09
C ASP A 18 11.36 13.24 5.05
N GLU A 19 11.75 12.33 5.95
CA GLU A 19 10.90 11.70 6.96
C GLU A 19 9.69 10.93 6.38
N LEU A 20 9.69 10.66 5.07
CA LEU A 20 8.61 9.92 4.44
C LEU A 20 8.77 8.42 4.65
N PRO A 21 7.66 7.71 4.97
CA PRO A 21 7.67 6.26 5.13
C PRO A 21 8.14 5.55 3.86
N ILE A 22 8.78 4.39 4.05
CA ILE A 22 9.16 3.50 2.96
C ILE A 22 8.15 2.36 2.86
N LYS A 23 7.38 2.34 1.78
CA LYS A 23 6.28 1.41 1.50
C LYS A 23 6.65 -0.06 1.71
N ASN A 24 7.80 -0.49 1.19
CA ASN A 24 8.27 -1.88 1.31
C ASN A 24 8.71 -2.28 2.73
N HIS A 25 8.92 -1.31 3.63
CA HIS A 25 9.29 -1.56 5.03
C HIS A 25 8.11 -1.36 5.98
N LEU A 26 6.91 -1.06 5.46
CA LEU A 26 5.72 -1.05 6.27
C LEU A 26 5.41 -2.49 6.76
N PRO A 27 4.84 -2.63 7.97
CA PRO A 27 4.28 -3.90 8.42
C PRO A 27 3.35 -4.49 7.36
N ALA A 28 3.36 -5.81 7.16
CA ALA A 28 2.69 -6.44 6.03
C ALA A 28 1.19 -6.14 5.93
N ASP A 29 0.48 -6.02 7.05
CA ASP A 29 -0.93 -5.65 7.08
C ASP A 29 -1.15 -4.20 6.61
N LEU A 30 -0.30 -3.28 7.05
CA LEU A 30 -0.32 -1.88 6.61
C LEU A 30 0.12 -1.76 5.15
N GLY A 31 1.17 -2.49 4.77
CA GLY A 31 1.70 -2.60 3.41
C GLY A 31 0.68 -3.15 2.41
N ALA A 32 -0.17 -4.09 2.79
CA ALA A 32 -1.22 -4.59 1.90
C ALA A 32 -2.38 -3.59 1.72
N SER A 33 -2.56 -2.67 2.67
CA SER A 33 -3.73 -1.78 2.75
C SER A 33 -3.55 -0.45 2.00
N PHE A 34 -2.33 -0.08 1.59
CA PHE A 34 -2.14 1.07 0.68
C PHE A 34 -1.79 0.68 -0.74
N ARG A 35 -2.43 1.37 -1.68
CA ARG A 35 -2.18 1.26 -3.12
C ARG A 35 -2.14 2.65 -3.76
N THR A 36 -1.53 2.76 -4.95
CA THR A 36 -1.54 4.01 -5.72
C THR A 36 -2.92 4.24 -6.36
N LEU A 37 -3.20 5.46 -6.82
CA LEU A 37 -4.47 5.81 -7.48
C LEU A 37 -4.84 4.82 -8.59
N ASN A 38 -3.92 4.59 -9.54
CA ASN A 38 -4.18 3.69 -10.67
C ASN A 38 -4.46 2.25 -10.23
N GLN A 39 -3.86 1.79 -9.12
CA GLN A 39 -4.11 0.45 -8.60
C GLN A 39 -5.50 0.32 -7.99
N TRP A 40 -6.01 1.38 -7.36
CA TRP A 40 -7.38 1.43 -6.86
C TRP A 40 -8.39 1.51 -8.01
N LEU A 41 -8.17 2.38 -8.98
CA LEU A 41 -9.05 2.53 -10.13
C LEU A 41 -9.18 1.23 -10.93
N ASN A 42 -8.08 0.50 -11.12
CA ASN A 42 -8.10 -0.81 -11.79
C ASN A 42 -8.92 -1.88 -11.04
N ARG A 43 -9.29 -1.64 -9.78
CA ARG A 43 -10.13 -2.52 -8.95
C ARG A 43 -11.55 -1.98 -8.78
N GLY A 44 -11.88 -0.88 -9.46
CA GLY A 44 -13.19 -0.23 -9.33
C GLY A 44 -13.35 0.62 -8.08
N PHE A 45 -12.24 1.02 -7.43
CA PHE A 45 -12.29 1.90 -6.26
C PHE A 45 -11.63 3.25 -6.57
N ALA A 46 -12.26 4.33 -6.14
CA ALA A 46 -11.74 5.69 -6.26
C ALA A 46 -11.54 6.31 -4.86
N PRO A 47 -10.55 7.20 -4.68
CA PRO A 47 -10.42 7.95 -3.43
C PRO A 47 -11.67 8.79 -3.18
N LYS A 48 -12.13 8.79 -1.92
CA LYS A 48 -13.23 9.65 -1.45
C LYS A 48 -12.87 11.13 -1.66
N ALA A 49 -13.87 12.00 -1.70
CA ALA A 49 -13.65 13.46 -1.87
C ALA A 49 -12.71 14.08 -0.81
N LYS A 50 -12.61 13.48 0.38
CA LYS A 50 -11.72 13.90 1.49
C LYS A 50 -10.59 12.89 1.76
N ALA A 51 -10.28 12.02 0.81
CA ALA A 51 -9.26 11.00 0.97
C ALA A 51 -7.88 11.63 1.21
N VAL A 52 -7.16 11.08 2.20
CA VAL A 52 -5.79 11.51 2.49
C VAL A 52 -4.82 10.73 1.60
N GLY A 53 -4.06 11.47 0.79
CA GLY A 53 -2.97 10.92 0.00
C GLY A 53 -1.68 10.89 0.82
N TYR A 54 -1.13 9.70 1.04
CA TYR A 54 0.09 9.51 1.82
C TYR A 54 1.29 9.37 0.90
N ARG A 55 2.26 10.28 1.06
CA ARG A 55 3.48 10.27 0.26
C ARG A 55 4.48 9.30 0.87
N MET A 56 4.98 8.37 0.07
CA MET A 56 5.92 7.33 0.52
C MET A 56 6.95 7.03 -0.55
N HIS A 57 8.13 6.60 -0.12
CA HIS A 57 9.09 5.96 -1.01
C HIS A 57 8.66 4.52 -1.28
N PRO A 58 8.63 4.04 -2.53
CA PRO A 58 8.26 2.66 -2.82
C PRO A 58 9.28 1.67 -2.23
N SER A 59 10.57 2.05 -2.19
CA SER A 59 11.64 1.26 -1.59
C SER A 59 12.75 2.15 -1.03
N VAL A 60 13.61 1.58 -0.19
CA VAL A 60 14.78 2.24 0.41
C VAL A 60 15.77 2.84 -0.59
N MET A 61 15.81 2.32 -1.82
CA MET A 61 16.71 2.79 -2.88
C MET A 61 16.02 3.75 -3.86
N ALA A 62 14.70 3.93 -3.75
CA ALA A 62 13.96 4.78 -4.65
C ALA A 62 14.22 6.24 -4.29
N ARG A 63 14.66 7.02 -5.28
CA ARG A 63 14.76 8.49 -5.16
C ARG A 63 13.43 9.21 -5.38
N ARG A 64 12.42 8.47 -5.83
CA ARG A 64 11.09 9.00 -6.18
C ARG A 64 10.07 8.56 -5.14
N THR A 65 9.18 9.47 -4.80
CA THR A 65 8.02 9.19 -3.94
C THR A 65 6.76 9.03 -4.76
N TYR A 66 5.82 8.24 -4.28
CA TYR A 66 4.47 8.14 -4.83
C TYR A 66 3.43 8.49 -3.78
N VAL A 67 2.24 8.88 -4.26
CA VAL A 67 1.05 9.04 -3.41
C VAL A 67 0.30 7.73 -3.37
N TYR A 68 0.05 7.26 -2.15
CA TYR A 68 -0.71 6.06 -1.84
C TYR A 68 -1.97 6.42 -1.05
N PHE A 69 -3.04 5.68 -1.27
CA PHE A 69 -4.30 5.82 -0.54
C PHE A 69 -4.58 4.56 0.27
N HIS A 70 -5.09 4.76 1.49
CA HIS A 70 -5.50 3.68 2.38
C HIS A 70 -6.84 3.09 1.91
N GLU A 71 -7.09 1.80 2.15
CA GLU A 71 -8.35 1.14 1.78
C GLU A 71 -9.60 1.80 2.39
N SER A 72 -9.47 2.41 3.58
CA SER A 72 -10.57 3.14 4.24
C SER A 72 -10.90 4.47 3.56
N ASP A 73 -9.98 5.00 2.76
CA ASP A 73 -10.08 6.28 2.06
C ASP A 73 -10.52 6.12 0.60
N VAL A 74 -10.96 4.93 0.19
CA VAL A 74 -11.48 4.67 -1.15
C VAL A 74 -12.87 4.02 -1.07
N GLU A 75 -13.65 4.17 -2.13
CA GLU A 75 -14.98 3.57 -2.28
C GLU A 75 -15.26 3.23 -3.76
N ASP A 76 -16.16 2.30 -4.01
CA ASP A 76 -16.68 2.05 -5.36
C ASP A 76 -17.80 3.05 -5.73
N ASP A 77 -18.31 2.99 -6.96
CA ASP A 77 -19.38 3.89 -7.43
C ASP A 77 -20.68 3.79 -6.61
N CYS A 78 -20.91 2.68 -5.91
CA CYS A 78 -22.05 2.50 -4.99
C CYS A 78 -21.76 2.95 -3.55
N GLY A 79 -20.53 3.41 -3.25
CA GLY A 79 -20.11 3.85 -1.93
C GLY A 79 -19.69 2.73 -0.97
N HIS A 80 -19.49 1.50 -1.44
CA HIS A 80 -18.95 0.42 -0.60
C HIS A 80 -17.44 0.52 -0.48
N SER A 81 -16.94 0.03 0.65
CA SER A 81 -15.51 0.00 0.91
C SER A 81 -14.88 -1.25 0.30
N PRO A 82 -13.56 -1.25 0.03
CA PRO A 82 -12.85 -2.47 -0.36
C PRO A 82 -13.04 -3.63 0.63
N ALA A 83 -13.25 -3.32 1.91
CA ALA A 83 -13.48 -4.33 2.94
C ALA A 83 -14.77 -5.14 2.73
N ASP A 84 -15.72 -4.62 1.95
CA ASP A 84 -16.97 -5.31 1.61
C ASP A 84 -16.80 -6.24 0.39
N SER A 85 -15.67 -6.15 -0.32
CA SER A 85 -15.38 -6.96 -1.51
C SER A 85 -14.57 -8.21 -1.16
N ALA A 86 -15.21 -9.37 -1.26
CA ALA A 86 -14.55 -10.67 -1.06
C ALA A 86 -13.33 -10.87 -2.00
N SER A 87 -13.42 -10.35 -3.24
CA SER A 87 -12.32 -10.37 -4.20
C SER A 87 -11.11 -9.58 -3.69
N TYR A 88 -11.34 -8.35 -3.20
CA TYR A 88 -10.29 -7.52 -2.62
C TYR A 88 -9.70 -8.16 -1.36
N LEU A 89 -10.53 -8.70 -0.46
CA LEU A 89 -10.05 -9.35 0.76
C LEU A 89 -9.16 -10.56 0.47
N ASN A 90 -9.53 -11.39 -0.50
CA ASN A 90 -8.71 -12.53 -0.92
C ASN A 90 -7.36 -12.05 -1.48
N GLU A 91 -7.37 -11.06 -2.37
CA GLU A 91 -6.14 -10.47 -2.90
C GLU A 91 -5.26 -9.87 -1.80
N LYS A 92 -5.86 -9.13 -0.86
CA LYS A 92 -5.15 -8.52 0.27
C LYS A 92 -4.46 -9.57 1.12
N GLN A 93 -5.11 -10.70 1.38
CA GLN A 93 -4.49 -11.82 2.11
C GLN A 93 -3.30 -12.41 1.37
N VAL A 94 -3.38 -12.56 0.04
CA VAL A 94 -2.26 -13.03 -0.79
C VAL A 94 -1.09 -12.05 -0.70
N VAL A 95 -1.34 -10.76 -0.87
CA VAL A 95 -0.31 -9.70 -0.78
C VAL A 95 0.31 -9.66 0.61
N GLN A 96 -0.50 -9.69 1.66
CA GLN A 96 -0.01 -9.69 3.04
C GLN A 96 0.84 -10.92 3.34
N SER A 97 0.44 -12.10 2.85
CA SER A 97 1.22 -13.34 3.01
C SER A 97 2.56 -13.25 2.27
N ALA A 98 2.55 -12.72 1.05
CA ALA A 98 3.78 -12.49 0.29
C ALA A 98 4.72 -11.51 1.01
N LEU A 99 4.19 -10.42 1.57
CA LEU A 99 4.97 -9.45 2.34
C LEU A 99 5.56 -10.05 3.63
N LYS A 100 4.82 -10.93 4.32
CA LYS A 100 5.32 -11.65 5.51
C LYS A 100 6.42 -12.65 5.17
N GLN A 101 6.29 -13.37 4.05
CA GLN A 101 7.30 -14.32 3.59
C GLN A 101 8.54 -13.62 3.01
N SER A 102 8.38 -12.40 2.50
CA SER A 102 9.43 -11.61 1.83
C SER A 102 10.22 -10.72 2.78
N THR A 103 10.59 -11.19 3.98
CA THR A 103 11.48 -10.49 4.93
C THR A 103 12.86 -10.07 4.37
N GLY A 104 13.12 -10.21 3.07
CA GLY A 104 14.16 -9.51 2.33
C GLY A 104 13.62 -8.95 1.00
N SER A 105 13.62 -7.62 0.86
CA SER A 105 13.67 -6.83 -0.39
C SER A 105 12.66 -7.12 -1.54
N GLY A 106 11.70 -8.03 -1.40
CA GLY A 106 10.88 -8.54 -2.51
C GLY A 106 9.51 -7.90 -2.70
N GLY A 107 9.26 -6.71 -2.14
CA GLY A 107 7.98 -6.00 -2.31
C GLY A 107 7.58 -5.68 -3.76
N LEU A 108 8.49 -5.85 -4.73
CA LEU A 108 8.22 -5.65 -6.16
C LEU A 108 7.37 -6.78 -6.78
N THR A 109 7.47 -8.03 -6.30
CA THR A 109 6.73 -9.16 -6.89
C THR A 109 5.27 -9.23 -6.47
N ALA A 110 4.92 -8.77 -5.25
CA ALA A 110 3.52 -8.74 -4.80
C ALA A 110 2.68 -7.65 -5.49
N ILE A 111 3.32 -6.56 -5.93
CA ILE A 111 2.66 -5.43 -6.60
C ILE A 111 2.55 -5.67 -8.13
N GLY A 112 3.37 -6.60 -8.66
CA GLY A 112 3.45 -6.96 -10.07
C GLY A 112 2.70 -8.24 -10.47
N MET A 113 1.80 -8.78 -9.65
CA MET A 113 0.90 -9.88 -10.07
C MET A 113 -0.19 -9.37 -11.01
N LYS A 114 0.25 -8.94 -12.21
CA LYS A 114 -0.57 -8.86 -13.41
C LYS A 114 -0.41 -10.20 -14.12
N GLY A 115 -1.32 -11.14 -13.89
CA GLY A 115 -1.47 -12.31 -14.77
C GLY A 115 -1.34 -13.71 -14.16
N LEU A 116 -2.08 -14.03 -13.10
CA LEU A 116 -2.45 -15.40 -12.68
C LEU A 116 -3.78 -15.23 -11.93
N MET A 117 -4.97 -15.57 -12.43
CA MET A 117 -5.36 -16.68 -13.29
C MET A 117 -6.27 -16.24 -14.44
N ASP A 118 -5.89 -16.62 -15.67
CA ASP A 118 -6.81 -17.22 -16.64
C ASP A 118 -7.02 -18.69 -16.22
#